data_AF-A0A383CMV2-F1
#
_entry.id   AF-A0A383CMV2-F1
#
_cell.length_a   1.000
_cell.length_b   1.000
_cell.length_c   1.000
_cell.angle_alpha   90.00
_cell.angle_beta   90.00
_cell.angle_gamma   90.00
#
_symmetry.space_group_name_H-M   'P 1'
#
loop_
_entity.id
_entity.type
_entity.pdbx_description
1 polymer ?
#
loop_
_entity_poly.entity_id
_entity_poly.type
_entity_poly.pdbx_seq_one_letter_code
_entity_poly.pdbx_strand_id
1 'polypeptide(L)'
;VKRERHFASDNNSGICPEAWIALEEANHGHAVGYGDDSWTKNACRLIRDLFETDCEVFFVFTGSAANALGLASVCRSYHSMICHEASHVENDECGGPEFFSGGAKIR
;
A
#
# COMPACT_ATOMS: atom_id res chain seq x y z
N VAL A 1 9.14 32.72 12.08
CA VAL A 1 8.11 31.78 11.57
C VAL A 1 8.81 30.48 11.21
N LYS A 2 8.53 29.39 11.92
CA LYS A 2 9.08 28.07 11.59
C LYS A 2 8.38 27.64 10.30
N ARG A 3 9.11 27.40 9.21
CA ARG A 3 8.50 26.85 7.98
C ARG A 3 8.00 25.45 8.31
N GLU A 4 6.69 25.22 8.19
CA GLU A 4 6.08 23.91 8.41
C GLU A 4 6.44 22.90 7.32
N ARG A 5 6.84 23.36 6.13
CA ARG A 5 7.27 22.51 5.02
C ARG A 5 8.79 22.39 4.97
N HIS A 6 9.28 21.16 4.92
CA HIS A 6 10.69 20.79 4.84
C HIS A 6 10.98 19.92 3.61
N PHE A 7 12.27 19.80 3.22
CA PHE A 7 12.71 19.00 2.06
C PHE A 7 13.21 17.59 2.48
N ALA A 8 12.71 17.06 3.59
CA ALA A 8 13.16 15.77 4.11
C ALA A 8 12.47 14.59 3.39
N SER A 9 11.13 14.61 3.34
CA SER A 9 10.33 13.62 2.63
C SER A 9 8.91 14.17 2.40
N ASP A 10 8.29 13.68 1.34
CA ASP A 10 6.89 13.85 0.99
C ASP A 10 5.92 13.15 1.95
N ASN A 11 6.35 12.12 2.68
CA ASN A 11 5.55 11.48 3.74
C ASN A 11 5.21 12.39 4.93
N ASN A 12 5.83 13.59 4.99
CA ASN A 12 5.50 14.64 5.95
C ASN A 12 4.31 15.50 5.50
N SER A 13 3.81 15.30 4.28
CA SER A 13 2.64 16.04 3.78
C SER A 13 1.35 15.58 4.45
N GLY A 14 0.41 16.50 4.61
CA GLY A 14 -0.94 16.18 5.05
C GLY A 14 -1.81 15.65 3.91
N ILE A 15 -3.06 15.33 4.21
CA ILE A 15 -4.06 14.89 3.24
C ILE A 15 -4.42 16.01 2.25
N CYS A 16 -4.54 15.69 0.95
CA CYS A 16 -5.01 16.65 -0.05
C CYS A 16 -6.53 16.92 0.11
N PRO A 17 -7.03 18.08 -0.34
CA PRO A 17 -8.44 18.44 -0.15
C PRO A 17 -9.44 17.43 -0.71
N GLU A 18 -9.16 16.86 -1.88
CA GLU A 18 -10.03 15.90 -2.56
C GLU A 18 -10.16 14.61 -1.76
N ALA A 19 -9.05 14.12 -1.18
CA ALA A 19 -9.05 12.95 -0.33
C ALA A 19 -9.78 13.22 1.00
N TRP A 20 -9.65 14.42 1.56
CA TRP A 20 -10.39 14.81 2.76
C TRP A 20 -11.90 14.85 2.52
N ILE A 21 -12.33 15.44 1.40
CA ILE A 21 -13.75 15.50 1.02
C ILE A 21 -14.32 14.09 0.85
N ALA A 22 -13.60 13.18 0.18
CA ALA A 22 -14.05 11.80 0.02
C ALA A 22 -14.20 11.06 1.36
N LEU A 23 -13.30 11.31 2.32
CA LEU A 23 -13.41 10.76 3.68
C LEU A 23 -14.60 11.35 4.44
N GLU A 24 -14.84 12.65 4.31
CA GLU A 24 -16.00 13.32 4.91
C GLU A 24 -17.31 12.74 4.36
N GLU A 25 -17.41 12.56 3.04
CA GLU A 25 -18.56 11.90 2.41
C GLU A 25 -18.76 10.46 2.89
N ALA A 26 -17.66 9.70 3.02
CA ALA A 26 -17.70 8.32 3.52
C ALA A 26 -18.07 8.21 5.01
N ASN A 27 -17.93 9.29 5.78
CA ASN A 27 -18.25 9.33 7.21
C ASN A 27 -19.77 9.50 7.48
N HIS A 28 -20.60 9.59 6.44
CA HIS A 28 -22.05 9.67 6.59
C HIS A 28 -22.71 8.29 6.49
N GLY A 29 -23.42 7.88 7.55
CA GLY A 29 -24.21 6.65 7.58
C GLY A 29 -23.43 5.43 8.08
N HIS A 30 -23.77 4.25 7.58
CA HIS A 30 -23.15 2.97 7.96
C HIS A 30 -22.74 2.19 6.72
N ALA A 31 -21.61 1.49 6.82
CA ALA A 31 -21.09 0.63 5.77
C ALA A 31 -20.64 -0.71 6.35
N VAL A 32 -20.68 -1.76 5.53
CA VAL A 32 -20.17 -3.09 5.91
C VAL A 32 -18.65 -3.03 5.97
N GLY A 33 -18.05 -3.67 6.98
CA GLY A 33 -16.60 -3.72 7.12
C GLY A 33 -15.92 -4.67 6.13
N TYR A 34 -14.59 -4.69 6.17
CA TYR A 34 -13.75 -5.65 5.43
C TYR A 34 -13.91 -5.63 3.90
N GLY A 35 -14.24 -4.46 3.34
CA GLY A 35 -14.20 -4.21 1.89
C GLY A 35 -15.49 -4.53 1.12
N ASP A 36 -16.58 -4.93 1.79
CA ASP A 36 -17.87 -5.18 1.13
C ASP A 36 -18.73 -3.90 0.99
N ASP A 37 -18.16 -2.73 1.25
CA ASP A 37 -18.82 -1.44 1.13
C ASP A 37 -18.78 -0.85 -0.29
N SER A 38 -19.59 0.19 -0.52
CA SER A 38 -19.69 0.87 -1.82
C SER A 38 -18.44 1.66 -2.19
N TRP A 39 -17.70 2.18 -1.22
CA TRP A 39 -16.50 2.99 -1.47
C TRP A 39 -15.38 2.11 -2.00
N THR A 40 -15.14 0.96 -1.36
CA THR A 40 -14.21 -0.07 -1.81
C THR A 40 -14.55 -0.53 -3.23
N LYS A 41 -15.82 -0.88 -3.50
CA LYS A 41 -16.26 -1.30 -4.85
C LYS A 41 -16.01 -0.23 -5.92
N ASN A 42 -16.30 1.03 -5.60
CA ASN A 42 -16.06 2.15 -6.52
C ASN A 42 -14.57 2.39 -6.76
N ALA A 43 -13.74 2.37 -5.72
CA ALA A 43 -12.29 2.52 -5.83
C ALA A 43 -11.66 1.40 -6.68
N CYS A 44 -12.07 0.15 -6.46
CA CYS A 44 -11.64 -0.98 -7.28
C CYS A 44 -12.02 -0.82 -8.76
N ARG A 45 -13.24 -0.33 -9.05
CA ARG A 45 -13.66 -0.02 -10.43
C ARG A 45 -12.78 1.05 -11.06
N LEU A 46 -12.53 2.16 -10.38
CA LEU A 46 -11.69 3.25 -10.89
C LEU A 46 -10.25 2.79 -11.19
N ILE A 47 -9.70 1.91 -10.36
CA ILE A 47 -8.37 1.32 -10.58
C ILE A 47 -8.38 0.42 -11.83
N ARG A 48 -9.39 -0.44 -12.00
CA ARG A 48 -9.52 -1.27 -13.21
C ARG A 48 -9.67 -0.45 -14.47
N ASP A 49 -10.49 0.61 -14.41
CA ASP A 49 -10.69 1.54 -15.52
C ASP A 49 -9.36 2.24 -15.87
N LEU A 50 -8.58 2.68 -14.87
CA LEU A 50 -7.29 3.33 -15.06
C LEU A 50 -6.23 2.41 -15.68
N PHE A 51 -6.18 1.14 -15.27
CA PHE A 51 -5.22 0.16 -15.79
C PHE A 51 -5.73 -0.58 -17.04
N GLU A 52 -6.96 -0.30 -17.48
CA GLU A 52 -7.63 -0.95 -18.62
C GLU A 52 -7.61 -2.48 -18.51
N THR A 53 -7.75 -3.01 -17.28
CA THR A 53 -7.64 -4.44 -17.00
C THR A 53 -8.50 -4.85 -15.82
N ASP A 54 -8.97 -6.11 -15.84
CA ASP A 54 -9.73 -6.68 -14.74
C ASP A 54 -8.78 -7.21 -13.64
N CYS A 55 -8.10 -6.29 -12.94
CA CYS A 55 -7.22 -6.63 -11.84
C CYS A 55 -7.98 -6.87 -10.53
N GLU A 56 -7.40 -7.73 -9.69
CA GLU A 56 -7.76 -7.78 -8.27
C GLU A 56 -7.09 -6.63 -7.52
N VAL A 57 -7.82 -6.01 -6.60
CA VAL A 57 -7.39 -4.84 -5.84
C VAL A 57 -7.55 -5.13 -4.36
N PHE A 58 -6.46 -4.95 -3.60
CA PHE A 58 -6.42 -5.16 -2.16
C PHE A 58 -5.88 -3.90 -1.48
N PHE A 59 -6.63 -3.36 -0.53
CA PHE A 59 -6.21 -2.18 0.24
C PHE A 59 -5.46 -2.60 1.50
N VAL A 60 -4.29 -2.02 1.72
CA VAL A 60 -3.45 -2.22 2.90
C VAL A 60 -2.97 -0.88 3.43
N PHE A 61 -2.54 -0.84 4.70
CA PHE A 61 -2.27 0.43 5.39
C PHE A 61 -0.98 1.13 4.95
N THR A 62 0.05 0.40 4.54
CA THR A 62 1.38 0.96 4.26
C THR A 62 2.02 0.32 3.04
N GLY A 63 2.97 1.04 2.44
CA GLY A 63 3.80 0.52 1.34
C GLY A 63 4.57 -0.75 1.74
N SER A 64 5.15 -0.77 2.95
CA SER A 64 5.88 -1.95 3.45
C SER A 64 4.98 -3.19 3.57
N ALA A 65 3.73 -3.03 4.03
CA ALA A 65 2.79 -4.15 4.07
C ALA A 65 2.40 -4.63 2.67
N ALA A 66 2.20 -3.70 1.71
CA ALA A 66 1.90 -4.03 0.32
C ALA A 66 3.05 -4.84 -0.31
N ASN A 67 4.29 -4.37 -0.16
CA ASN A 67 5.47 -5.06 -0.67
C ASN A 67 5.63 -6.45 -0.05
N ALA A 68 5.58 -6.54 1.28
CA ALA A 68 5.77 -7.80 1.98
C ALA A 68 4.71 -8.85 1.61
N LEU A 69 3.43 -8.47 1.55
CA LEU A 69 2.34 -9.37 1.15
C LEU A 69 2.43 -9.76 -0.33
N GLY A 70 2.73 -8.79 -1.21
CA GLY A 70 2.90 -9.04 -2.64
C GLY A 70 4.02 -10.04 -2.90
N LEU A 71 5.20 -9.82 -2.29
CA LEU A 71 6.35 -10.71 -2.42
C LEU A 71 6.09 -12.09 -1.79
N ALA A 72 5.48 -12.15 -0.60
CA ALA A 72 5.12 -13.42 0.04
C ALA A 72 4.12 -14.24 -0.78
N SER A 73 3.25 -13.59 -1.58
CA SER A 73 2.29 -14.29 -2.44
C SER A 73 2.93 -15.03 -3.61
N VAL A 74 4.10 -14.58 -4.08
CA VAL A 74 4.80 -15.13 -5.25
C VAL A 74 6.05 -15.92 -4.92
N CYS A 75 6.50 -15.91 -3.65
CA CYS A 75 7.70 -16.60 -3.20
C CYS A 75 7.42 -17.57 -2.04
N ARG A 76 7.97 -18.78 -2.16
CA ARG A 76 8.01 -19.74 -1.06
C ARG A 76 9.20 -19.43 -0.16
N SER A 77 9.17 -19.91 1.08
CA SER A 77 10.23 -19.68 2.08
C SER A 77 11.64 -20.11 1.63
N TYR A 78 11.73 -21.08 0.70
CA TYR A 78 13.00 -21.58 0.15
C TYR A 78 13.38 -20.93 -1.20
N HIS A 79 12.61 -19.94 -1.67
CA HIS A 79 12.98 -19.14 -2.84
C HIS A 79 13.83 -17.92 -2.44
N SER A 80 14.31 -17.20 -3.45
CA SER A 80 14.99 -15.91 -3.28
C SER A 80 14.32 -14.84 -4.14
N MET A 81 14.30 -13.62 -3.65
CA MET A 81 13.78 -12.43 -4.33
C MET A 81 14.97 -11.59 -4.77
N ILE A 82 15.04 -11.25 -6.06
CA ILE A 82 16.12 -10.41 -6.59
C ILE A 82 15.64 -8.96 -6.57
N CYS A 83 16.41 -8.07 -5.96
CA CYS A 83 16.13 -6.64 -5.92
C CYS A 83 17.42 -5.82 -6.11
N HIS A 84 17.26 -4.51 -6.25
CA HIS A 84 18.39 -3.60 -6.26
C HIS A 84 18.88 -3.34 -4.83
N GLU A 85 20.19 -3.19 -4.63
CA GLU A 85 20.81 -2.96 -3.31
C GLU A 85 20.27 -1.73 -2.57
N ALA A 86 19.82 -0.72 -3.31
CA ALA A 86 19.22 0.51 -2.80
C ALA A 86 17.68 0.47 -2.74
N SER A 87 17.06 -0.70 -2.86
CA SER A 87 15.60 -0.81 -2.84
C SER A 87 15.04 -0.64 -1.43
N HIS A 88 13.81 -0.11 -1.35
CA HIS A 88 13.12 0.10 -0.07
C HIS A 88 12.91 -1.23 0.69
N VAL A 89 12.60 -2.31 -0.04
CA VAL A 89 12.38 -3.64 0.53
C VAL A 89 13.60 -4.21 1.25
N GLU A 90 14.81 -3.89 0.77
CA GLU A 90 16.07 -4.30 1.40
C GLU A 90 16.46 -3.40 2.59
N ASN A 91 16.26 -2.07 2.46
CA ASN A 91 16.87 -1.10 3.40
C ASN A 91 15.92 -0.59 4.48
N ASP A 92 14.65 -0.38 4.15
CA ASP A 92 13.74 0.49 4.90
C ASP A 92 12.46 -0.23 5.39
N GLU A 93 12.39 -1.55 5.24
CA GLU A 93 11.23 -2.36 5.66
C GLU A 93 11.52 -3.30 6.84
N CYS A 94 12.70 -3.20 7.46
CA CYS A 94 13.06 -3.92 8.67
C CYS A 94 12.83 -5.45 8.58
N GLY A 95 13.07 -6.05 7.41
CA GLY A 95 12.89 -7.48 7.18
C GLY A 95 11.44 -7.94 7.03
N GLY A 96 10.52 -7.02 6.74
CA GLY A 96 9.10 -7.32 6.51
C GLY A 96 8.89 -8.43 5.47
N PRO A 97 9.41 -8.31 4.24
CA PRO A 97 9.22 -9.33 3.21
C PRO A 97 9.72 -10.73 3.63
N GLU A 98 10.86 -10.86 4.31
CA GLU A 98 11.37 -12.14 4.79
C GLU A 98 10.49 -12.74 5.89
N PHE A 99 9.96 -11.90 6.80
CA PHE A 99 9.05 -12.34 7.84
C PHE A 99 7.77 -12.92 7.24
N PHE A 100 7.12 -12.20 6.31
CA PHE A 100 5.85 -12.62 5.72
C PHE A 100 5.98 -13.77 4.71
N SER A 101 7.14 -13.93 4.07
CA SER A 101 7.42 -15.05 3.15
C SER A 101 7.87 -16.34 3.85
N GLY A 102 7.95 -16.34 5.19
CA GLY A 102 8.38 -17.50 5.96
C GLY A 102 9.88 -17.79 5.87
N GLY A 103 10.69 -16.76 5.59
CA GLY A 103 12.15 -16.85 5.59
C GLY A 103 12.82 -16.83 4.21
N ALA A 104 12.09 -16.48 3.14
CA ALA A 104 12.73 -16.24 1.85
C ALA A 104 13.77 -15.12 1.98
N LYS A 105 14.81 -15.13 1.12
CA LYS A 105 15.90 -14.15 1.19
C LYS A 105 15.83 -13.14 0.07
N ILE A 106 16.00 -11.87 0.43
CA ILE A 106 16.25 -10.78 -0.51
C ILE A 106 17.73 -10.83 -0.93
N ARG A 107 18.00 -10.65 -2.22
CA ARG A 107 19.32 -10.74 -2.86
C ARG A 107 19.50 -9.68 -3.93
#